data_AF-A0A9E8ATE9-F1
#
_entry.id   AF-A0A9E8ATE9-F1
#
_cell.length_a   1.000
_cell.length_b   1.000
_cell.length_c   1.000
_cell.angle_alpha   90.00
_cell.angle_beta   90.00
_cell.angle_gamma   90.00
#
_symmetry.space_group_name_H-M   'P 1'
#
loop_
_entity.id
_entity.type
_entity.pdbx_description
1 polymer ?
#
loop_
_entity_poly.entity_id
_entity_poly.type
_entity_poly.pdbx_seq_one_letter_code
_entity_poly.pdbx_strand_id
1 'polypeptide(L)'
;MRWNEASASTGPGTPVLFGTKGLVRSVQTPEFSGITFHEVLAKSALNKVPQSSSMPFSWTVNPYRGCSHACVYCFARNTHRYLDLDSGTDFDRQVVVKINIADVLAAEVARPSWARDHVALGTNTDPYQRAEGRYSLMPGIISALAEQSTPMSILTKGTLLRRDLPLLARVAEDAPVEISMSIAVHDDALQQSLEPGTPTTKARLATVRAAAELGFDVTVFMMPIMPKLTDSRDHLESALRAIKDAGAARVVYGALHLRPGAREWFFEWLERNRPELLARYRRMYAGSSYASTEYRRWLSERINPLIDRYDLRGRSDDDYPATSRMRGRPDSNRTPPQKAGEPAPTQQLAAPSQQALF
;
A
#
# COMPACT_ATOMS: atom_id res chain seq x y z
N MET A 1 23.40 -14.04 16.79
CA MET A 1 22.51 -14.67 17.79
C MET A 1 21.80 -15.83 17.13
N ARG A 2 22.14 -17.06 17.50
CA ARG A 2 21.44 -18.27 17.06
C ARG A 2 20.15 -18.36 17.86
N TRP A 3 19.01 -18.26 17.18
CA TRP A 3 17.69 -18.38 17.79
C TRP A 3 17.44 -19.85 18.09
N ASN A 4 17.21 -20.19 19.37
CA ASN A 4 16.89 -21.55 19.80
C ASN A 4 15.65 -22.06 19.06
N GLU A 5 15.79 -23.25 18.46
CA GLU A 5 14.72 -24.03 17.88
C GLU A 5 13.77 -24.51 18.98
N ALA A 6 12.72 -23.72 19.26
CA ALA A 6 11.57 -24.23 19.98
C ALA A 6 10.76 -25.10 18.99
N SER A 7 10.86 -26.42 19.20
CA SER A 7 10.05 -27.43 18.53
C SER A 7 8.56 -27.16 18.70
N ALA A 8 7.80 -27.46 17.64
CA ALA A 8 6.36 -27.27 17.51
C ALA A 8 5.55 -27.67 18.76
N SER A 9 4.90 -26.69 19.39
CA SER A 9 3.73 -26.94 20.23
C SER A 9 2.48 -26.69 19.38
N THR A 10 1.87 -27.75 18.89
CA THR A 10 0.50 -27.73 18.36
C THR A 10 -0.47 -27.47 19.52
N GLY A 11 -0.69 -26.19 19.83
CA GLY A 11 -1.77 -25.78 20.72
C GLY A 11 -3.13 -26.02 20.04
N PRO A 12 -4.18 -26.38 20.80
CA PRO A 12 -5.50 -26.60 20.24
C PRO A 12 -6.06 -25.26 19.71
N GLY A 13 -6.29 -25.16 18.40
CA GLY A 13 -6.91 -24.00 17.77
C GLY A 13 -6.11 -23.30 16.66
N THR A 14 -4.95 -23.81 16.24
CA THR A 14 -4.29 -23.26 15.03
C THR A 14 -4.97 -23.86 13.80
N PRO A 15 -5.69 -23.06 12.96
CA PRO A 15 -6.19 -23.58 11.70
C PRO A 15 -4.99 -24.06 10.88
N VAL A 16 -4.99 -25.35 10.56
CA VAL A 16 -3.97 -25.94 9.69
C VAL A 16 -4.23 -25.34 8.31
N LEU A 17 -3.24 -24.61 7.78
CA LEU A 17 -3.24 -24.17 6.38
C LEU A 17 -3.12 -25.40 5.47
N PHE A 18 -4.22 -26.12 5.27
CA PHE A 18 -4.27 -27.26 4.38
C PHE A 18 -3.92 -26.80 2.96
N GLY A 19 -2.91 -27.44 2.35
CA GLY A 19 -2.60 -27.25 0.94
C GLY A 19 -1.80 -25.99 0.55
N THR A 20 -1.25 -25.22 1.50
CA THR A 20 -0.32 -24.14 1.14
C THR A 20 0.98 -24.74 0.58
N LYS A 21 1.09 -24.76 -0.75
CA LYS A 21 2.27 -25.25 -1.46
C LYS A 21 3.51 -24.48 -0.99
N GLY A 22 4.56 -25.21 -0.60
CA GLY A 22 5.80 -24.61 -0.12
C GLY A 22 5.80 -24.19 1.34
N LEU A 23 4.78 -24.55 2.14
CA LEU A 23 4.80 -24.36 3.59
C LEU A 23 6.01 -25.06 4.21
N VAL A 24 6.84 -24.28 4.90
CA VAL A 24 8.01 -24.76 5.65
C VAL A 24 7.61 -25.01 7.09
N ARG A 25 7.03 -24.00 7.75
CA ARG A 25 6.56 -24.09 9.14
C ARG A 25 5.58 -22.97 9.46
N SER A 26 4.86 -23.14 10.57
CA SER A 26 4.06 -22.07 11.19
C SER A 26 4.67 -21.70 12.53
N VAL A 27 4.84 -20.40 12.80
CA VAL A 27 5.54 -19.88 13.98
C VAL A 27 4.66 -18.86 14.69
N GLN A 28 4.52 -19.03 16.00
CA GLN A 28 4.00 -18.00 16.90
C GLN A 28 5.14 -17.50 17.77
N THR A 29 5.21 -16.19 17.99
CA THR A 29 6.31 -15.56 18.73
C THR A 29 5.75 -14.61 19.78
N PRO A 30 6.29 -14.59 21.02
CA PRO A 30 5.76 -13.76 22.10
C PRO A 30 5.63 -12.26 21.75
N GLU A 31 6.56 -11.74 20.94
CA GLU A 31 6.61 -10.32 20.53
C GLU A 31 5.45 -9.93 19.58
N PHE A 32 4.77 -10.94 19.02
CA PHE A 32 3.66 -10.82 18.09
C PHE A 32 2.45 -11.60 18.60
N SER A 33 2.09 -11.36 19.86
CA SER A 33 0.97 -12.02 20.53
C SER A 33 -0.28 -12.05 19.65
N GLY A 34 -0.79 -13.26 19.41
CA GLY A 34 -1.98 -13.51 18.63
C GLY A 34 -1.77 -13.58 17.11
N ILE A 35 -0.54 -13.47 16.61
CA ILE A 35 -0.24 -13.63 15.19
C ILE A 35 0.52 -14.95 14.98
N THR A 36 0.08 -15.72 13.99
CA THR A 36 0.81 -16.87 13.45
C THR A 36 1.44 -16.47 12.12
N PHE A 37 2.73 -16.71 11.98
CA PHE A 37 3.45 -16.57 10.72
C PHE A 37 3.57 -17.92 10.03
N HIS A 38 3.12 -18.01 8.79
CA HIS A 38 3.25 -19.21 7.96
C HIS A 38 4.38 -18.99 6.96
N GLU A 39 5.55 -19.52 7.27
CA GLU A 39 6.74 -19.38 6.44
C GLU A 39 6.65 -20.33 5.24
N VAL A 40 6.73 -19.76 4.03
CA VAL A 40 6.61 -20.49 2.77
C VAL A 40 7.79 -20.20 1.84
N LEU A 41 8.12 -21.17 1.00
CA LEU A 41 8.99 -20.96 -0.17
C LEU A 41 8.13 -20.53 -1.36
N ALA A 42 8.34 -19.31 -1.82
CA ALA A 42 7.75 -18.79 -3.04
C ALA A 42 8.41 -19.43 -4.27
N LYS A 43 7.60 -19.70 -5.30
CA LYS A 43 8.06 -20.12 -6.62
C LYS A 43 8.28 -18.95 -7.58
N SER A 44 7.61 -17.84 -7.31
CA SER A 44 7.73 -16.57 -8.02
C SER A 44 7.62 -15.41 -7.04
N ALA A 45 8.32 -14.32 -7.32
CA ALA A 45 8.24 -13.08 -6.54
C ALA A 45 7.42 -12.02 -7.29
N LEU A 46 7.67 -11.88 -8.60
CA LEU A 46 6.95 -10.98 -9.50
C LEU A 46 5.54 -11.49 -9.80
N ASN A 47 4.55 -10.65 -9.53
CA ASN A 47 3.15 -10.91 -9.84
C ASN A 47 2.71 -9.95 -10.95
N LYS A 48 2.19 -10.48 -12.06
CA LYS A 48 1.80 -9.67 -13.22
C LYS A 48 0.43 -9.04 -12.99
N VAL A 49 0.35 -7.73 -13.15
CA VAL A 49 -0.92 -7.02 -13.14
C VAL A 49 -1.68 -7.33 -14.44
N PRO A 50 -2.96 -7.77 -14.39
CA PRO A 50 -3.76 -8.03 -15.57
C PRO A 50 -3.91 -6.76 -16.40
N GLN A 51 -3.86 -6.91 -17.73
CA GLN A 51 -3.97 -5.79 -18.68
C GLN A 51 -5.30 -5.04 -18.57
N SER A 52 -6.35 -5.67 -18.03
CA SER A 52 -7.64 -5.04 -17.76
C SER A 52 -7.65 -4.13 -16.53
N SER A 53 -6.58 -4.15 -15.73
CA SER A 53 -6.43 -3.30 -14.55
C SER A 53 -5.97 -1.91 -14.95
N SER A 54 -6.53 -0.87 -14.35
CA SER A 54 -6.13 0.53 -14.61
C SER A 54 -4.93 0.97 -13.75
N MET A 55 -4.07 0.04 -13.33
CA MET A 55 -2.92 0.39 -12.50
C MET A 55 -1.79 0.98 -13.36
N PRO A 56 -0.98 1.91 -12.83
CA PRO A 56 0.17 2.50 -13.52
C PRO A 56 1.27 1.51 -13.93
N PHE A 57 1.31 0.36 -13.27
CA PHE A 57 2.45 -0.54 -13.25
C PHE A 57 2.04 -1.95 -13.69
N SER A 58 2.99 -2.68 -14.24
CA SER A 58 2.77 -4.03 -14.79
C SER A 58 3.10 -5.14 -13.81
N TRP A 59 3.88 -4.85 -12.76
CA TRP A 59 4.39 -5.86 -11.84
C TRP A 59 4.27 -5.42 -10.39
N THR A 60 4.08 -6.40 -9.51
CA THR A 60 4.09 -6.19 -8.06
C THR A 60 4.92 -7.25 -7.36
N VAL A 61 5.41 -6.91 -6.17
CA VAL A 61 6.04 -7.85 -5.24
C VAL A 61 5.32 -7.75 -3.90
N ASN A 62 4.83 -8.90 -3.42
CA ASN A 62 4.14 -9.01 -2.13
C ASN A 62 4.91 -10.00 -1.25
N PRO A 63 5.77 -9.53 -0.32
CA PRO A 63 6.51 -10.40 0.60
C PRO A 63 5.61 -11.14 1.58
N TYR A 64 4.45 -10.56 1.88
CA TYR A 64 3.48 -11.07 2.83
C TYR A 64 2.13 -11.29 2.19
N ARG A 65 1.33 -12.19 2.77
CA ARG A 65 -0.12 -12.25 2.58
C ARG A 65 -0.79 -12.24 3.94
N GLY A 66 -1.81 -11.39 4.09
CA GLY A 66 -2.31 -11.00 5.41
C GLY A 66 -1.57 -9.77 5.92
N CYS A 67 -2.23 -8.98 6.76
CA CYS A 67 -1.66 -7.73 7.22
C CYS A 67 -2.08 -7.42 8.66
N SER A 68 -1.08 -7.42 9.54
CA SER A 68 -1.22 -7.08 10.96
C SER A 68 -1.61 -5.62 11.24
N HIS A 69 -1.71 -4.79 10.20
CA HIS A 69 -2.32 -3.45 10.29
C HIS A 69 -3.82 -3.48 10.61
N ALA A 70 -4.50 -4.60 10.29
CA ALA A 70 -5.89 -4.85 10.65
C ALA A 70 -6.88 -3.75 10.23
N CYS A 71 -6.63 -3.07 9.11
CA CYS A 71 -7.49 -1.99 8.64
C CYS A 71 -8.89 -2.53 8.32
N VAL A 72 -9.95 -1.99 8.94
CA VAL A 72 -11.30 -2.54 8.82
C VAL A 72 -11.87 -2.43 7.40
N TYR A 73 -11.38 -1.48 6.62
CA TYR A 73 -11.78 -1.21 5.23
C TYR A 73 -10.89 -1.90 4.18
N CYS A 74 -9.93 -2.74 4.59
CA CYS A 74 -8.89 -3.25 3.69
C CYS A 74 -9.46 -4.18 2.61
N PHE A 75 -9.36 -3.80 1.34
CA PHE A 75 -9.87 -4.60 0.22
C PHE A 75 -9.13 -5.94 0.05
N ALA A 76 -7.90 -6.05 0.56
CA ALA A 76 -7.08 -7.26 0.46
C ALA A 76 -7.58 -8.41 1.35
N ARG A 77 -8.48 -8.12 2.30
CA ARG A 77 -9.09 -9.09 3.21
C ARG A 77 -9.62 -10.34 2.52
N ASN A 78 -10.26 -10.18 1.36
CA ASN A 78 -10.82 -11.31 0.62
C ASN A 78 -9.76 -12.26 0.06
N THR A 79 -8.50 -11.87 0.01
CA THR A 79 -7.43 -12.76 -0.44
C THR A 79 -7.30 -13.97 0.48
N HIS A 80 -7.56 -13.87 1.77
CA HIS A 80 -7.47 -15.02 2.69
C HIS A 80 -8.46 -16.14 2.39
N ARG A 81 -9.59 -15.84 1.72
CA ARG A 81 -10.58 -16.85 1.32
C ARG A 81 -10.03 -17.92 0.37
N TYR A 82 -8.97 -17.64 -0.41
CA TYR A 82 -8.33 -18.68 -1.24
C TYR A 82 -7.41 -19.62 -0.45
N LEU A 83 -7.25 -19.41 0.86
CA LEU A 83 -6.52 -20.31 1.77
C LEU A 83 -7.47 -21.02 2.74
N ASP A 84 -8.78 -21.00 2.46
CA ASP A 84 -9.82 -21.47 3.38
C ASP A 84 -9.80 -20.76 4.76
N LEU A 85 -9.28 -19.53 4.78
CA LEU A 85 -9.25 -18.64 5.94
C LEU A 85 -10.31 -17.54 5.84
N ASP A 86 -10.73 -16.99 6.97
CA ASP A 86 -11.70 -15.90 7.00
C ASP A 86 -11.10 -14.54 6.56
N SER A 87 -11.95 -13.63 6.08
CA SER A 87 -11.53 -12.29 5.59
C SER A 87 -11.44 -11.22 6.69
N GLY A 88 -11.86 -11.54 7.91
CA GLY A 88 -11.77 -10.70 9.10
C GLY A 88 -10.52 -11.06 9.92
N THR A 89 -10.72 -11.87 10.95
CA THR A 89 -9.74 -12.12 12.00
C THR A 89 -8.52 -12.88 11.48
N ASP A 90 -8.71 -13.89 10.64
CA ASP A 90 -7.59 -14.64 10.06
C ASP A 90 -6.70 -13.77 9.15
N PHE A 91 -7.26 -12.82 8.40
CA PHE A 91 -6.46 -11.88 7.60
C PHE A 91 -5.49 -11.05 8.47
N ASP A 92 -5.93 -10.71 9.68
CA ASP A 92 -5.18 -9.88 10.62
C ASP A 92 -4.12 -10.69 11.39
N ARG A 93 -4.32 -12.02 11.52
CA ARG A 93 -3.58 -12.87 12.46
C ARG A 93 -2.82 -14.05 11.82
N GLN A 94 -3.22 -14.51 10.64
CA GLN A 94 -2.56 -15.60 9.92
C GLN A 94 -1.76 -15.01 8.76
N VAL A 95 -0.50 -14.65 8.99
CA VAL A 95 0.34 -13.95 7.99
C VAL A 95 1.25 -14.96 7.29
N VAL A 96 1.06 -15.14 5.98
CA VAL A 96 1.98 -15.93 5.16
C VAL A 96 3.20 -15.10 4.81
N VAL A 97 4.39 -15.67 4.99
CA VAL A 97 5.68 -15.01 4.80
C VAL A 97 6.50 -15.76 3.76
N LYS A 98 6.82 -15.11 2.64
CA LYS A 98 7.66 -15.69 1.58
C LYS A 98 9.13 -15.53 1.93
N ILE A 99 9.70 -16.48 2.67
CA ILE A 99 11.03 -16.32 3.30
C ILE A 99 12.21 -16.30 2.30
N ASN A 100 12.02 -16.83 1.09
CA ASN A 100 13.03 -16.84 0.01
C ASN A 100 12.76 -15.79 -1.08
N ILE A 101 11.87 -14.82 -0.83
CA ILE A 101 11.39 -13.92 -1.89
C ILE A 101 12.49 -13.07 -2.53
N ALA A 102 13.50 -12.65 -1.77
CA ALA A 102 14.61 -11.87 -2.29
C ALA A 102 15.44 -12.65 -3.32
N ASP A 103 15.77 -13.91 -3.02
CA ASP A 103 16.54 -14.79 -3.91
C ASP A 103 15.76 -15.09 -5.20
N VAL A 104 14.46 -15.37 -5.07
CA VAL A 104 13.57 -15.63 -6.21
C VAL A 104 13.45 -14.38 -7.07
N LEU A 105 13.29 -13.20 -6.46
CA LEU A 105 13.19 -11.94 -7.17
C LEU A 105 14.48 -11.64 -7.93
N ALA A 106 15.64 -11.75 -7.28
CA ALA A 106 16.95 -11.53 -7.91
C ALA A 106 17.12 -12.42 -9.15
N ALA A 107 16.77 -13.70 -9.06
CA ALA A 107 16.81 -14.62 -10.19
C ALA A 107 15.81 -14.27 -11.31
N GLU A 108 14.64 -13.73 -10.97
CA GLU A 108 13.62 -13.33 -11.95
C GLU A 108 14.02 -12.07 -12.72
N VAL A 109 14.53 -11.04 -12.03
CA VAL A 109 14.92 -9.77 -12.68
C VAL A 109 16.27 -9.84 -13.40
N ALA A 110 17.14 -10.80 -13.05
CA ALA A 110 18.40 -11.04 -13.76
C ALA A 110 18.21 -11.74 -15.12
N ARG A 111 17.00 -12.17 -15.47
CA ARG A 111 16.74 -12.82 -16.76
C ARG A 111 16.98 -11.83 -17.91
N PRO A 112 17.61 -12.26 -19.02
CA PRO A 112 17.81 -11.38 -20.19
C PRO A 112 16.52 -10.83 -20.80
N SER A 113 15.37 -11.48 -20.54
CA SER A 113 14.05 -11.04 -20.99
C SER A 113 13.41 -9.98 -20.09
N TRP A 114 13.99 -9.66 -18.93
CA TRP A 114 13.43 -8.66 -18.03
C TRP A 114 13.61 -7.25 -18.63
N ALA A 115 12.49 -6.58 -18.87
CA ALA A 115 12.46 -5.27 -19.52
C ALA A 115 12.70 -4.10 -18.55
N ARG A 116 13.00 -4.39 -17.27
CA ARG A 116 13.09 -3.39 -16.19
C ARG A 116 11.80 -2.60 -16.04
N ASP A 117 10.67 -3.29 -16.16
CA ASP A 117 9.36 -2.70 -15.91
C ASP A 117 9.25 -2.27 -14.44
N HIS A 118 8.49 -1.21 -14.17
CA HIS A 118 8.21 -0.74 -12.82
C HIS A 118 7.56 -1.83 -11.95
N VAL A 119 8.16 -2.07 -10.78
CA VAL A 119 7.67 -2.98 -9.75
C VAL A 119 7.07 -2.21 -8.56
N ALA A 120 5.78 -2.41 -8.30
CA ALA A 120 5.10 -1.78 -7.17
C ALA A 120 5.03 -2.71 -5.95
N LEU A 121 5.32 -2.15 -4.77
CA LEU A 121 5.22 -2.78 -3.46
C LEU A 121 4.15 -2.07 -2.63
N GLY A 122 3.44 -2.81 -1.77
CA GLY A 122 2.35 -2.23 -0.98
C GLY A 122 0.99 -2.23 -1.66
N THR A 123 0.81 -3.05 -2.69
CA THR A 123 -0.44 -3.08 -3.47
C THR A 123 -1.51 -3.96 -2.85
N ASN A 124 -1.15 -5.06 -2.20
CA ASN A 124 -2.08 -5.98 -1.54
C ASN A 124 -1.88 -6.02 -0.02
N THR A 125 -0.63 -6.15 0.40
CA THR A 125 -0.22 -6.17 1.80
C THR A 125 0.86 -5.15 2.02
N ASP A 126 1.00 -4.72 3.27
CA ASP A 126 1.97 -3.70 3.61
C ASP A 126 3.38 -4.33 3.75
N PRO A 127 4.38 -3.87 2.97
CA PRO A 127 5.74 -4.40 3.03
C PRO A 127 6.46 -4.06 4.35
N TYR A 128 6.02 -3.02 5.04
CA TYR A 128 6.61 -2.52 6.30
C TYR A 128 5.65 -2.68 7.48
N GLN A 129 4.72 -3.65 7.41
CA GLN A 129 3.97 -4.09 8.59
C GLN A 129 4.91 -4.64 9.67
N ARG A 130 4.40 -4.83 10.89
CA ARG A 130 5.21 -5.28 12.03
C ARG A 130 6.06 -6.53 11.75
N ALA A 131 5.56 -7.46 10.93
CA ALA A 131 6.29 -8.68 10.53
C ALA A 131 7.67 -8.39 9.92
N GLU A 132 7.81 -7.28 9.18
CA GLU A 132 9.07 -6.88 8.56
C GLU A 132 10.16 -6.52 9.59
N GLY A 133 9.79 -6.18 10.83
CA GLY A 133 10.74 -5.97 11.92
C GLY A 133 11.45 -7.27 12.35
N ARG A 134 10.81 -8.42 12.12
CA ARG A 134 11.38 -9.76 12.40
C ARG A 134 12.07 -10.34 11.18
N TYR A 135 11.38 -10.32 10.04
CA TYR A 135 11.84 -11.03 8.84
C TYR A 135 12.84 -10.24 8.01
N SER A 136 12.77 -8.90 8.04
CA SER A 136 13.69 -8.02 7.34
C SER A 136 13.88 -8.38 5.86
N LEU A 137 12.78 -8.66 5.13
CA LEU A 137 12.81 -9.08 3.72
C LEU A 137 13.04 -7.90 2.77
N MET A 138 12.63 -6.69 3.16
CA MET A 138 12.66 -5.52 2.30
C MET A 138 14.07 -5.11 1.83
N PRO A 139 15.13 -5.12 2.66
CA PRO A 139 16.48 -4.82 2.19
C PRO A 139 16.93 -5.72 1.05
N GLY A 140 16.65 -7.03 1.12
CA GLY A 140 16.98 -7.97 0.06
C GLY A 140 16.17 -7.74 -1.22
N ILE A 141 14.89 -7.41 -1.08
CA ILE A 141 14.00 -7.07 -2.21
C ILE A 141 14.48 -5.79 -2.90
N ILE A 142 14.81 -4.75 -2.14
CA ILE A 142 15.32 -3.47 -2.64
C ILE A 142 16.62 -3.70 -3.41
N SER A 143 17.58 -4.42 -2.83
CA SER A 143 18.85 -4.73 -3.50
C SER A 143 18.65 -5.53 -4.78
N ALA A 144 17.79 -6.56 -4.77
CA ALA A 144 17.52 -7.38 -5.96
C ALA A 144 16.99 -6.55 -7.14
N LEU A 145 16.08 -5.61 -6.88
CA LEU A 145 15.57 -4.70 -7.91
C LEU A 145 16.64 -3.69 -8.37
N ALA A 146 17.39 -3.13 -7.42
CA ALA A 146 18.43 -2.14 -7.67
C ALA A 146 19.59 -2.68 -8.53
N GLU A 147 20.02 -3.92 -8.30
CA GLU A 147 21.10 -4.58 -9.07
C GLU A 147 20.81 -4.67 -10.57
N GLN A 148 19.53 -4.65 -10.97
CA GLN A 148 19.10 -4.65 -12.37
C GLN A 148 18.57 -3.28 -12.83
N SER A 149 18.80 -2.22 -12.05
CA SER A 149 18.24 -0.88 -12.25
C SER A 149 16.73 -0.91 -12.52
N THR A 150 16.00 -1.77 -11.80
CA THR A 150 14.56 -1.93 -11.96
C THR A 150 13.84 -0.83 -11.17
N PRO A 151 13.03 0.04 -11.82
CA PRO A 151 12.26 1.06 -11.12
C PRO A 151 11.30 0.45 -10.10
N MET A 152 11.13 1.11 -8.95
CA MET A 152 10.24 0.62 -7.90
C MET A 152 9.40 1.72 -7.25
N SER A 153 8.21 1.35 -6.78
CA SER A 153 7.40 2.19 -5.89
C SER A 153 7.03 1.45 -4.62
N ILE A 154 7.05 2.15 -3.50
CA ILE A 154 6.71 1.60 -2.19
C ILE A 154 5.55 2.40 -1.61
N LEU A 155 4.40 1.76 -1.43
CA LEU A 155 3.28 2.29 -0.67
C LEU A 155 3.18 1.60 0.70
N THR A 156 3.15 2.37 1.78
CA THR A 156 3.07 1.79 3.12
C THR A 156 2.33 2.69 4.13
N LYS A 157 1.80 2.08 5.19
CA LYS A 157 1.38 2.73 6.44
C LYS A 157 2.43 2.55 7.56
N GLY A 158 3.40 1.67 7.36
CA GLY A 158 4.40 1.27 8.34
C GLY A 158 5.53 2.29 8.49
N THR A 159 5.94 2.56 9.73
CA THR A 159 7.06 3.47 10.02
C THR A 159 8.43 2.81 9.90
N LEU A 160 8.47 1.49 9.74
CA LEU A 160 9.71 0.73 9.61
C LEU A 160 10.46 1.07 8.31
N LEU A 161 9.77 1.66 7.32
CA LEU A 161 10.39 2.24 6.12
C LEU A 161 11.60 3.13 6.46
N ARG A 162 11.57 3.86 7.60
CA ARG A 162 12.70 4.71 8.04
C ARG A 162 14.03 3.97 8.15
N ARG A 163 14.01 2.66 8.46
CA ARG A 163 15.22 1.81 8.51
C ARG A 163 15.92 1.75 7.16
N ASP A 164 15.12 1.70 6.09
CA ASP A 164 15.61 1.43 4.74
C ASP A 164 15.74 2.70 3.89
N LEU A 165 15.32 3.86 4.38
CA LEU A 165 15.46 5.14 3.66
C LEU A 165 16.90 5.42 3.21
N PRO A 166 17.97 5.19 4.01
CA PRO A 166 19.35 5.38 3.53
C PRO A 166 19.74 4.41 2.39
N LEU A 167 19.18 3.20 2.37
CA LEU A 167 19.39 2.27 1.25
C LEU A 167 18.65 2.77 0.01
N LEU A 168 17.37 3.14 0.16
CA LEU A 168 16.56 3.66 -0.94
C LEU A 168 17.17 4.94 -1.54
N ALA A 169 17.73 5.82 -0.71
CA ALA A 169 18.36 7.06 -1.20
C ALA A 169 19.55 6.76 -2.12
N ARG A 170 20.38 5.77 -1.77
CA ARG A 170 21.46 5.30 -2.64
C ARG A 170 20.94 4.66 -3.92
N VAL A 171 19.90 3.83 -3.82
CA VAL A 171 19.29 3.19 -5.00
C VAL A 171 18.69 4.22 -5.95
N ALA A 172 18.12 5.31 -5.42
CA ALA A 172 17.54 6.38 -6.19
C ALA A 172 18.54 7.13 -7.09
N GLU A 173 19.85 6.99 -6.84
CA GLU A 173 20.91 7.54 -7.71
C GLU A 173 20.97 6.82 -9.07
N ASP A 174 20.61 5.53 -9.12
CA ASP A 174 20.75 4.66 -10.29
C ASP A 174 19.42 4.22 -10.92
N ALA A 175 18.34 4.18 -10.14
CA ALA A 175 17.02 3.73 -10.59
C ALA A 175 15.89 4.57 -9.97
N PRO A 176 14.78 4.82 -10.68
CA PRO A 176 13.65 5.54 -10.09
C PRO A 176 13.07 4.81 -8.86
N VAL A 177 12.93 5.54 -7.76
CA VAL A 177 12.33 5.07 -6.51
C VAL A 177 11.23 6.05 -6.10
N GLU A 178 10.00 5.56 -6.03
CA GLU A 178 8.86 6.33 -5.55
C GLU A 178 8.49 5.91 -4.12
N ILE A 179 8.39 6.88 -3.21
CA ILE A 179 7.96 6.63 -1.83
C ILE A 179 6.58 7.22 -1.61
N SER A 180 5.67 6.37 -1.14
CA SER A 180 4.30 6.71 -0.84
C SER A 180 3.89 6.28 0.58
N MET A 181 3.26 7.19 1.32
CA MET A 181 2.72 6.94 2.65
C MET A 181 1.19 7.02 2.65
N SER A 182 0.51 5.99 3.14
CA SER A 182 -0.95 6.02 3.29
C SER A 182 -1.33 6.59 4.65
N ILE A 183 -1.98 7.75 4.63
CA ILE A 183 -2.43 8.50 5.82
C ILE A 183 -3.86 8.97 5.53
N ALA A 184 -4.83 8.11 5.84
CA ALA A 184 -6.23 8.34 5.48
C ALA A 184 -7.04 9.10 6.55
N VAL A 185 -6.65 8.98 7.82
CA VAL A 185 -7.42 9.47 8.96
C VAL A 185 -6.54 10.35 9.85
N HIS A 186 -6.92 11.62 10.01
CA HIS A 186 -6.18 12.62 10.81
C HIS A 186 -6.88 12.93 12.13
N ASP A 187 -7.64 11.97 12.63
CA ASP A 187 -8.25 11.91 13.96
C ASP A 187 -7.71 10.64 14.63
N ASP A 188 -6.96 10.77 15.72
CA ASP A 188 -6.25 9.64 16.33
C ASP A 188 -7.21 8.57 16.88
N ALA A 189 -8.34 8.97 17.46
CA ALA A 189 -9.31 8.03 18.02
C ALA A 189 -10.00 7.23 16.91
N LEU A 190 -10.43 7.91 15.85
CA LEU A 190 -11.02 7.28 14.68
C LEU A 190 -9.98 6.39 13.96
N GLN A 191 -8.74 6.86 13.82
CA GLN A 191 -7.65 6.10 13.22
C GLN A 191 -7.39 4.81 13.98
N GLN A 192 -7.28 4.84 15.30
CA GLN A 192 -7.07 3.64 16.12
C GLN A 192 -8.26 2.67 16.05
N SER A 193 -9.48 3.18 15.92
CA SER A 193 -10.66 2.32 15.75
C SER A 193 -10.74 1.64 14.38
N LEU A 194 -10.18 2.26 13.32
CA LEU A 194 -10.26 1.77 11.95
C LEU A 194 -9.00 1.00 11.51
N GLU A 195 -7.84 1.37 12.03
CA GLU A 195 -6.51 0.89 11.65
C GLU A 195 -5.66 0.53 12.89
N PRO A 196 -6.16 -0.33 13.81
CA PRO A 196 -5.58 -0.51 15.14
C PRO A 196 -4.14 -1.05 15.14
N GLY A 197 -3.74 -1.75 14.07
CA GLY A 197 -2.39 -2.29 13.94
C GLY A 197 -1.38 -1.32 13.31
N THR A 198 -1.82 -0.14 12.85
CA THR A 198 -0.97 0.83 12.15
C THR A 198 -0.35 1.85 13.12
N PRO A 199 0.84 2.40 12.80
CA PRO A 199 1.39 3.52 13.53
C PRO A 199 0.45 4.74 13.50
N THR A 200 0.54 5.56 14.55
CA THR A 200 -0.26 6.79 14.64
C THR A 200 -0.03 7.72 13.45
N THR A 201 -1.00 8.59 13.17
CA THR A 201 -0.88 9.58 12.08
C THR A 201 0.35 10.47 12.27
N LYS A 202 0.63 10.92 13.50
CA LYS A 202 1.88 11.63 13.83
C LYS A 202 3.13 10.83 13.46
N ALA A 203 3.18 9.54 13.78
CA ALA A 203 4.34 8.70 13.49
C ALA A 203 4.54 8.47 11.98
N ARG A 204 3.44 8.36 11.21
CA ARG A 204 3.47 8.26 9.74
C ARG A 204 3.93 9.56 9.08
N LEU A 205 3.46 10.71 9.55
CA LEU A 205 3.94 12.04 9.10
C LEU A 205 5.43 12.24 9.43
N ALA A 206 5.92 11.71 10.54
CA ALA A 206 7.37 11.71 10.82
C ALA A 206 8.18 10.86 9.83
N THR A 207 7.61 9.79 9.27
CA THR A 207 8.24 9.04 8.16
C THR A 207 8.25 9.85 6.88
N VAL A 208 7.16 10.57 6.57
CA VAL A 208 7.11 11.49 5.42
C VAL A 208 8.23 12.52 5.52
N ARG A 209 8.37 13.16 6.69
CA ARG A 209 9.44 14.13 6.95
C ARG A 209 10.83 13.54 6.75
N ALA A 210 11.10 12.38 7.35
CA ALA A 210 12.41 11.73 7.23
C ALA A 210 12.76 11.36 5.77
N ALA A 211 11.77 10.96 4.97
CA ALA A 211 11.99 10.69 3.56
C ALA A 211 12.20 11.99 2.74
N ALA A 212 11.41 13.03 3.00
CA ALA A 212 11.57 14.33 2.35
C ALA A 212 12.93 14.99 2.67
N GLU A 213 13.42 14.86 3.90
CA GLU A 213 14.76 15.34 4.32
C GLU A 213 15.91 14.63 3.58
N LEU A 214 15.66 13.43 3.03
CA LEU A 214 16.59 12.70 2.17
C LEU A 214 16.38 13.00 0.67
N GLY A 215 15.52 13.97 0.34
CA GLY A 215 15.31 14.44 -1.04
C GLY A 215 14.24 13.67 -1.81
N PHE A 216 13.44 12.81 -1.17
CA PHE A 216 12.34 12.13 -1.85
C PHE A 216 11.11 13.04 -2.02
N ASP A 217 10.53 13.04 -3.22
CA ASP A 217 9.22 13.63 -3.49
C ASP A 217 8.09 12.70 -2.99
N VAL A 218 7.87 12.70 -1.68
CA VAL A 218 6.94 11.77 -1.02
C VAL A 218 5.49 12.06 -1.42
N THR A 219 4.80 11.01 -1.84
CA THR A 219 3.35 11.04 -2.08
C THR A 219 2.58 10.59 -0.85
N VAL A 220 1.58 11.36 -0.41
CA VAL A 220 0.65 10.92 0.63
C VAL A 220 -0.67 10.47 0.02
N PHE A 221 -1.06 9.23 0.33
CA PHE A 221 -2.34 8.65 -0.07
C PHE A 221 -3.39 8.90 1.02
N MET A 222 -4.26 9.88 0.78
CA MET A 222 -5.50 10.09 1.53
C MET A 222 -6.60 9.16 1.00
N MET A 223 -6.38 7.86 1.19
CA MET A 223 -7.26 6.79 0.70
C MET A 223 -7.40 5.72 1.79
N PRO A 224 -8.60 5.51 2.34
CA PRO A 224 -9.89 6.08 1.92
C PRO A 224 -10.29 7.40 2.60
N ILE A 225 -10.91 8.31 1.85
CA ILE A 225 -11.79 9.34 2.41
C ILE A 225 -13.17 8.72 2.63
N MET A 226 -13.65 8.77 3.87
CA MET A 226 -14.84 8.06 4.34
C MET A 226 -16.01 9.04 4.54
N PRO A 227 -17.15 8.85 3.83
CA PRO A 227 -18.30 9.73 3.94
C PRO A 227 -18.77 9.96 5.38
N LYS A 228 -18.98 11.21 5.77
CA LYS A 228 -19.37 11.64 7.14
C LYS A 228 -18.39 11.28 8.26
N LEU A 229 -17.21 10.74 7.94
CA LEU A 229 -16.17 10.40 8.91
C LEU A 229 -14.92 11.26 8.71
N THR A 230 -14.44 11.38 7.46
CA THR A 230 -13.21 12.13 7.12
C THR A 230 -13.39 13.08 5.93
N ASP A 231 -14.63 13.35 5.52
CA ASP A 231 -14.97 14.16 4.33
C ASP A 231 -15.46 15.59 4.65
N SER A 232 -15.40 16.02 5.92
CA SER A 232 -15.71 17.40 6.29
C SER A 232 -14.58 18.33 5.81
N ARG A 233 -14.94 19.58 5.47
CA ARG A 233 -13.95 20.56 4.98
C ARG A 233 -12.84 20.79 6.00
N ASP A 234 -13.18 20.92 7.27
CA ASP A 234 -12.22 21.18 8.34
C ASP A 234 -11.26 19.98 8.54
N HIS A 235 -11.78 18.75 8.44
CA HIS A 235 -10.93 17.55 8.52
C HIS A 235 -9.96 17.49 7.33
N LEU A 236 -10.45 17.73 6.11
CA LEU A 236 -9.61 17.74 4.91
C LEU A 236 -8.56 18.85 4.96
N GLU A 237 -8.92 20.05 5.39
CA GLU A 237 -7.98 21.17 5.49
C GLU A 237 -6.92 20.92 6.57
N SER A 238 -7.29 20.38 7.73
CA SER A 238 -6.37 20.00 8.79
C SER A 238 -5.40 18.91 8.33
N ALA A 239 -5.91 17.88 7.65
CA ALA A 239 -5.10 16.80 7.08
C ALA A 239 -4.08 17.32 6.06
N LEU A 240 -4.52 18.10 5.08
CA LEU A 240 -3.65 18.63 4.03
C LEU A 240 -2.58 19.58 4.58
N ARG A 241 -2.92 20.40 5.58
CA ARG A 241 -1.95 21.22 6.29
C ARG A 241 -0.87 20.37 6.96
N ALA A 242 -1.27 19.36 7.74
CA ALA A 242 -0.33 18.47 8.42
C ALA A 242 0.57 17.69 7.46
N ILE A 243 0.02 17.29 6.30
CA ILE A 243 0.76 16.64 5.22
C ILE A 243 1.80 17.58 4.61
N LYS A 244 1.42 18.83 4.30
CA LYS A 244 2.36 19.84 3.77
C LYS A 244 3.45 20.16 4.78
N ASP A 245 3.08 20.35 6.05
CA ASP A 245 4.03 20.65 7.15
C ASP A 245 5.05 19.52 7.35
N ALA A 246 4.68 18.28 7.03
CA ALA A 246 5.57 17.12 7.05
C ALA A 246 6.52 17.05 5.84
N GLY A 247 6.37 17.91 4.84
CA GLY A 247 7.24 17.95 3.66
C GLY A 247 6.81 17.03 2.51
N ALA A 248 5.55 16.57 2.49
CA ALA A 248 5.05 15.82 1.34
C ALA A 248 5.07 16.69 0.07
N ALA A 249 5.41 16.07 -1.06
CA ALA A 249 5.40 16.73 -2.37
C ALA A 249 3.99 16.75 -2.98
N ARG A 250 3.21 15.68 -2.76
CA ARG A 250 1.88 15.55 -3.36
C ARG A 250 0.89 14.74 -2.53
N VAL A 251 -0.39 14.91 -2.84
CA VAL A 251 -1.49 14.10 -2.29
C VAL A 251 -2.27 13.41 -3.40
N VAL A 252 -2.45 12.10 -3.24
CA VAL A 252 -3.43 11.31 -3.99
C VAL A 252 -4.58 10.99 -3.04
N TYR A 253 -5.81 11.15 -3.50
CA TYR A 253 -6.99 10.91 -2.68
C TYR A 253 -8.01 10.03 -3.39
N GLY A 254 -8.91 9.46 -2.60
CA GLY A 254 -9.97 8.63 -3.13
C GLY A 254 -10.99 8.25 -2.08
N ALA A 255 -12.25 8.20 -2.50
CA ALA A 255 -13.35 7.75 -1.67
C ALA A 255 -13.18 6.29 -1.24
N LEU A 256 -13.76 5.95 -0.09
CA LEU A 256 -13.83 4.58 0.41
C LEU A 256 -14.35 3.60 -0.65
N HIS A 257 -13.62 2.50 -0.79
CA HIS A 257 -13.91 1.39 -1.69
C HIS A 257 -14.18 0.12 -0.89
N LEU A 258 -15.40 -0.41 -0.96
CA LEU A 258 -15.86 -1.56 -0.17
C LEU A 258 -16.10 -2.78 -1.06
N ARG A 259 -15.03 -3.56 -1.28
CA ARG A 259 -15.11 -4.88 -1.93
C ARG A 259 -15.76 -5.93 -1.00
N PRO A 260 -16.35 -7.00 -1.55
CA PRO A 260 -16.71 -8.17 -0.75
C PRO A 260 -15.53 -8.64 0.12
N GLY A 261 -15.81 -9.04 1.34
CA GLY A 261 -14.83 -9.37 2.38
C GLY A 261 -14.45 -8.17 3.26
N ALA A 262 -14.33 -6.97 2.68
CA ALA A 262 -14.07 -5.73 3.42
C ALA A 262 -15.36 -5.01 3.81
N ARG A 263 -16.39 -5.08 2.96
CA ARG A 263 -17.68 -4.41 3.15
C ARG A 263 -18.39 -4.89 4.40
N GLU A 264 -18.47 -6.20 4.58
CA GLU A 264 -19.15 -6.84 5.70
C GLU A 264 -18.49 -6.42 7.01
N TRP A 265 -17.15 -6.53 7.06
CA TRP A 265 -16.36 -6.14 8.21
C TRP A 265 -16.48 -4.64 8.54
N PHE A 266 -16.47 -3.77 7.52
CA PHE A 266 -16.68 -2.34 7.70
C PHE A 266 -18.09 -2.02 8.20
N PHE A 267 -19.11 -2.73 7.73
CA PHE A 267 -20.50 -2.53 8.17
C PHE A 267 -20.73 -2.99 9.60
N GLU A 268 -20.12 -4.09 10.03
CA GLU A 268 -20.17 -4.49 11.44
C GLU A 268 -19.44 -3.47 12.33
N TRP A 269 -18.30 -2.92 11.87
CA TRP A 269 -17.64 -1.84 12.58
C TRP A 269 -18.54 -0.60 12.68
N LEU A 270 -19.22 -0.21 11.60
CA LEU A 270 -20.18 0.90 11.60
C LEU A 270 -21.34 0.65 12.56
N GLU A 271 -21.93 -0.53 12.56
CA GLU A 271 -23.04 -0.88 13.45
C GLU A 271 -22.66 -0.74 14.92
N ARG A 272 -21.43 -1.15 15.28
CA ARG A 272 -20.91 -1.07 16.64
C ARG A 272 -20.50 0.34 17.06
N ASN A 273 -19.85 1.10 16.17
CA ASN A 273 -19.16 2.34 16.54
C ASN A 273 -19.90 3.61 16.08
N ARG A 274 -20.63 3.53 14.96
CA ARG A 274 -21.31 4.66 14.29
C ARG A 274 -22.67 4.23 13.71
N PRO A 275 -23.58 3.66 14.52
CA PRO A 275 -24.84 3.08 14.04
C PRO A 275 -25.70 4.09 13.26
N GLU A 276 -25.58 5.38 13.57
CA GLU A 276 -26.27 6.48 12.90
C GLU A 276 -25.90 6.60 11.41
N LEU A 277 -24.75 6.08 10.99
CA LEU A 277 -24.26 6.12 9.61
C LEU A 277 -24.61 4.84 8.81
N LEU A 278 -24.95 3.74 9.48
CA LEU A 278 -25.09 2.42 8.84
C LEU A 278 -26.10 2.43 7.68
N ALA A 279 -27.29 2.99 7.89
CA ALA A 279 -28.32 3.06 6.84
C ALA A 279 -27.87 3.87 5.62
N ARG A 280 -27.07 4.92 5.82
CA ARG A 280 -26.50 5.73 4.73
C ARG A 280 -25.47 4.92 3.93
N TYR A 281 -24.56 4.24 4.61
CA TYR A 281 -23.54 3.42 3.97
C TYR A 281 -24.14 2.24 3.21
N ARG A 282 -25.15 1.55 3.78
CA ARG A 282 -25.89 0.49 3.08
C ARG A 282 -26.50 0.99 1.77
N ARG A 283 -27.11 2.18 1.76
CA ARG A 283 -27.64 2.79 0.52
C ARG A 283 -26.53 3.16 -0.47
N MET A 284 -25.45 3.79 0.01
CA MET A 284 -24.36 4.27 -0.85
C MET A 284 -23.60 3.13 -1.56
N TYR A 285 -23.46 1.98 -0.90
CA TYR A 285 -22.67 0.83 -1.38
C TYR A 285 -23.54 -0.41 -1.71
N ALA A 286 -24.85 -0.23 -1.91
CA ALA A 286 -25.77 -1.34 -2.19
C ALA A 286 -25.42 -2.10 -3.49
N GLY A 287 -25.16 -1.35 -4.56
CA GLY A 287 -24.95 -1.90 -5.91
C GLY A 287 -23.50 -1.86 -6.40
N SER A 288 -22.57 -1.29 -5.63
CA SER A 288 -21.18 -1.09 -6.08
C SER A 288 -20.21 -1.09 -4.90
N SER A 289 -18.97 -1.52 -5.17
CA SER A 289 -17.86 -1.32 -4.24
C SER A 289 -17.36 0.12 -4.22
N TYR A 290 -17.60 0.88 -5.29
CA TYR A 290 -17.22 2.28 -5.39
C TYR A 290 -18.30 3.19 -4.81
N ALA A 291 -17.88 4.30 -4.21
CA ALA A 291 -18.79 5.42 -3.96
C ALA A 291 -19.36 5.96 -5.29
N SER A 292 -20.56 6.53 -5.22
CA SER A 292 -21.25 7.02 -6.42
C SER A 292 -20.45 8.11 -7.15
N THR A 293 -20.70 8.28 -8.45
CA THR A 293 -20.06 9.34 -9.25
C THR A 293 -20.38 10.72 -8.69
N GLU A 294 -21.59 10.92 -8.18
CA GLU A 294 -22.02 12.17 -7.55
C GLU A 294 -21.21 12.47 -6.29
N TYR A 295 -21.00 11.48 -5.42
CA TYR A 295 -20.18 11.67 -4.22
C TYR A 295 -18.72 11.96 -4.59
N ARG A 296 -18.16 11.24 -5.57
CA ARG A 296 -16.77 11.47 -6.02
C ARG A 296 -16.58 12.86 -6.61
N ARG A 297 -17.53 13.36 -7.40
CA ARG A 297 -17.54 14.75 -7.89
C ARG A 297 -17.67 15.76 -6.75
N TRP A 298 -18.60 15.54 -5.83
CA TRP A 298 -18.77 16.40 -4.66
C TRP A 298 -17.51 16.46 -3.78
N LEU A 299 -16.78 15.34 -3.68
CA LEU A 299 -15.52 15.26 -2.95
C LEU A 299 -14.42 16.03 -3.69
N SER A 300 -14.29 15.86 -5.01
CA SER A 300 -13.27 16.54 -5.80
C SER A 300 -13.44 18.06 -5.79
N GLU A 301 -14.66 18.56 -5.92
CA GLU A 301 -15.00 19.99 -5.81
C GLU A 301 -14.57 20.61 -4.46
N ARG A 302 -14.49 19.80 -3.41
CA ARG A 302 -14.14 20.25 -2.06
C ARG A 302 -12.65 20.12 -1.74
N ILE A 303 -12.02 19.02 -2.13
CA ILE A 303 -10.62 18.75 -1.78
C ILE A 303 -9.63 19.41 -2.75
N ASN A 304 -9.96 19.51 -4.05
CA ASN A 304 -9.03 20.05 -5.05
C ASN A 304 -8.60 21.49 -4.75
N PRO A 305 -9.50 22.44 -4.38
CA PRO A 305 -9.07 23.80 -4.03
C PRO A 305 -8.15 23.84 -2.81
N LEU A 306 -8.29 22.89 -1.88
CA LEU A 306 -7.40 22.78 -0.72
C LEU A 306 -6.04 22.22 -1.13
N ILE A 307 -6.00 21.18 -1.97
CA ILE A 307 -4.76 20.64 -2.53
C ILE A 307 -3.97 21.73 -3.26
N ASP A 308 -4.66 22.56 -4.05
CA ASP A 308 -4.04 23.69 -4.76
C ASP A 308 -3.50 24.74 -3.79
N ARG A 309 -4.28 25.09 -2.77
CA ARG A 309 -3.89 26.05 -1.73
C ARG A 309 -2.63 25.63 -0.97
N TYR A 310 -2.42 24.34 -0.77
CA TYR A 310 -1.24 23.81 -0.06
C TYR A 310 -0.12 23.36 -1.00
N ASP A 311 -0.25 23.57 -2.32
CA ASP A 311 0.74 23.15 -3.32
C ASP A 311 1.11 21.66 -3.16
N LEU A 312 0.07 20.82 -3.23
CA LEU A 312 0.14 19.36 -3.07
C LEU A 312 -0.40 18.61 -4.31
N ARG A 313 -0.60 19.31 -5.43
CA ARG A 313 -1.08 18.69 -6.67
C ARG A 313 0.09 17.99 -7.38
N GLY A 314 -0.10 16.71 -7.74
CA GLY A 314 0.85 16.00 -8.61
C GLY A 314 0.87 16.60 -10.02
N ARG A 315 2.03 16.57 -10.70
CA ARG A 315 2.13 16.91 -12.13
C ARG A 315 2.00 15.63 -12.95
N SER A 316 1.44 15.73 -14.16
CA SER A 316 1.20 14.56 -15.03
C SER A 316 2.46 13.76 -15.36
N ASP A 317 3.61 14.43 -15.49
CA ASP A 317 4.91 13.80 -15.78
C ASP A 317 5.48 13.08 -14.54
N ASP A 318 5.04 13.48 -13.36
CA ASP A 318 5.46 12.92 -12.08
C ASP A 318 4.58 11.75 -11.64
N ASP A 319 3.36 11.63 -12.17
CA ASP A 319 2.37 10.60 -11.79
C ASP A 319 2.56 9.30 -12.58
N TYR A 320 3.21 9.39 -13.74
CA TYR A 320 3.57 8.29 -14.62
C TYR A 320 4.80 8.74 -15.42
N PRO A 321 6.04 8.64 -14.89
CA PRO A 321 7.19 8.66 -15.79
C PRO A 321 6.87 7.56 -16.79
N ALA A 322 6.70 7.94 -18.05
CA ALA A 322 6.25 7.02 -19.07
C ALA A 322 7.01 5.71 -18.94
N THR A 323 6.41 4.61 -19.39
CA THR A 323 7.08 3.39 -19.82
C THR A 323 8.04 3.68 -20.99
N SER A 324 8.86 4.73 -20.86
CA SER A 324 10.11 4.93 -21.52
C SER A 324 10.95 3.73 -21.14
N ARG A 325 10.76 2.65 -21.90
CA ARG A 325 11.91 1.90 -22.43
C ARG A 325 12.99 2.95 -22.62
N MET A 326 14.05 2.89 -21.83
CA MET A 326 15.20 3.79 -21.93
C MET A 326 15.55 3.97 -23.41
N ARG A 327 15.00 4.99 -24.06
CA ARG A 327 15.53 5.50 -25.32
C ARG A 327 16.64 6.39 -24.86
N GLY A 328 17.85 5.98 -25.20
CA GLY A 328 19.07 6.68 -24.86
C GLY A 328 18.95 8.18 -25.04
N ARG A 329 19.60 8.90 -24.13
CA ARG A 329 19.99 10.30 -24.22
C ARG A 329 19.80 10.91 -25.61
N PRO A 330 18.94 11.94 -25.77
CA PRO A 330 19.04 12.85 -26.89
C PRO A 330 19.80 14.12 -26.49
N ASP A 331 20.66 14.54 -27.41
CA ASP A 331 21.45 15.76 -27.43
C ASP A 331 20.67 17.03 -27.09
N SER A 332 21.42 17.97 -26.51
CA SER A 332 21.07 19.38 -26.36
C SER A 332 20.76 20.03 -27.71
N ASN A 333 19.49 20.18 -28.05
CA ASN A 333 18.89 21.36 -28.71
C ASN A 333 17.49 21.04 -29.20
N ARG A 334 16.46 21.53 -28.50
CA ARG A 334 15.20 21.97 -29.11
C ARG A 334 14.35 22.73 -28.09
N THR A 335 14.09 23.99 -28.40
CA THR A 335 13.13 24.87 -27.73
C THR A 335 11.71 24.29 -27.81
N PRO A 336 10.89 24.35 -26.75
CA PRO A 336 9.54 23.77 -26.76
C PRO A 336 8.50 24.74 -27.35
N PRO A 337 7.43 24.26 -28.02
CA PRO A 337 6.26 25.08 -28.28
C PRO A 337 5.34 25.08 -27.04
N GLN A 338 4.99 26.27 -26.56
CA GLN A 338 3.91 26.48 -25.60
C GLN A 338 2.56 26.18 -26.26
N LYS A 339 1.78 25.27 -25.67
CA LYS A 339 0.32 25.30 -25.74
C LYS A 339 -0.23 25.00 -24.36
N ALA A 340 -0.93 25.97 -23.78
CA ALA A 340 -1.75 25.80 -22.60
C ALA A 340 -2.88 24.81 -22.94
N GLY A 341 -2.83 23.63 -22.32
CA GLY A 341 -3.90 22.64 -22.32
C GLY A 341 -4.56 22.60 -20.93
N GLU A 342 -5.87 22.40 -20.90
CA GLU A 342 -6.66 22.26 -19.67
C GLU A 342 -6.07 21.22 -18.71
N PRO A 343 -6.18 21.40 -17.38
CA PRO A 343 -5.65 20.46 -16.42
C PRO A 343 -6.32 19.10 -16.59
N ALA A 344 -5.54 18.07 -16.90
CA ALA A 344 -6.01 16.70 -16.96
C ALA A 344 -6.64 16.31 -15.61
N PRO A 345 -7.81 15.66 -15.59
CA PRO A 345 -8.40 15.18 -14.35
C PRO A 345 -7.44 14.15 -13.73
N THR A 346 -7.09 14.34 -12.45
CA THR A 346 -6.37 13.35 -11.66
C THR A 346 -7.10 12.02 -11.77
N GLN A 347 -6.56 11.06 -12.55
CA GLN A 347 -7.16 9.75 -12.69
C GLN A 347 -7.09 9.05 -11.33
N GLN A 348 -8.26 8.83 -10.74
CA GLN A 348 -8.37 8.15 -9.47
C GLN A 348 -7.90 6.70 -9.65
N LEU A 349 -6.82 6.31 -8.98
CA LEU A 349 -6.28 4.95 -9.00
C LEU A 349 -7.36 3.96 -8.56
N ALA A 350 -7.80 3.10 -9.47
CA ALA A 350 -8.73 2.03 -9.13
C ALA A 350 -8.01 0.96 -8.31
N ALA A 351 -8.69 0.33 -7.35
CA ALA A 351 -8.09 -0.79 -6.64
C ALA A 351 -7.83 -1.96 -7.63
N PRO A 352 -6.65 -2.60 -7.61
CA PRO A 352 -6.29 -3.67 -8.54
C PRO A 352 -7.30 -4.84 -8.54
N SER A 353 -7.41 -5.56 -9.67
CA SER A 353 -8.22 -6.78 -9.73
C SER A 353 -7.65 -7.87 -8.81
N GLN A 354 -8.48 -8.79 -8.29
CA GLN A 354 -8.00 -9.84 -7.37
C GLN A 354 -6.95 -10.77 -8.00
N GLN A 355 -7.01 -10.95 -9.31
CA GLN A 355 -6.01 -11.70 -10.08
C GLN A 355 -4.66 -10.98 -10.15
N ALA A 356 -4.61 -9.65 -9.93
CA ALA A 356 -3.37 -8.88 -9.87
C ALA A 356 -2.61 -9.00 -8.56
N LEU A 357 -3.21 -9.66 -7.56
CA LEU A 357 -2.68 -9.79 -6.20
C LEU A 357 -1.93 -11.11 -6.01
N PHE A 358 -1.82 -11.93 -7.07
CA PHE A 358 -1.22 -13.26 -7.09
C PHE A 358 -0.33 -13.51 -8.30
#